data_AF-A0A932K0A7-F1
#
_entry.id   AF-A0A932K0A7-F1
#
_cell.length_a   1.000
_cell.length_b   1.000
_cell.length_c   1.000
_cell.angle_alpha   90.00
_cell.angle_beta   90.00
_cell.angle_gamma   90.00
#
_symmetry.space_group_name_H-M   'P 1'
#
loop_
_entity.id
_entity.type
_entity.pdbx_description
1 polymer ?
#
loop_
_entity_poly.entity_id
_entity_poly.type
_entity_poly.pdbx_seq_one_letter_code
_entity_poly.pdbx_strand_id
1 'polypeptide(L)'
;MYSQTPNVKDRIGTGIAYMTFGIWGLIWLLISRTPAHFQKDFVKFHCFQSIFIGILYVFIPQGLSIFISLLVQIFALIPGTGIIAQGINIIHMVLQQIVYYGGLFLIIYCVVFCTMGKYTNIPWVSQLMNRMLR
;
A
#
# COMPACT_ATOMS: atom_id res chain seq x y z
N MET A 1 9.36 23.97 11.33
CA MET A 1 8.87 22.58 11.49
C MET A 1 9.51 22.03 12.75
N TYR A 2 8.76 21.85 13.83
CA TYR A 2 9.31 21.36 15.09
C TYR A 2 9.86 19.95 14.86
N SER A 3 11.18 19.76 14.98
CA SER A 3 11.83 18.46 14.91
C SER A 3 11.54 17.66 16.18
N GLN A 4 10.28 17.29 16.38
CA GLN A 4 9.96 16.31 17.41
C GLN A 4 10.37 14.95 16.86
N THR A 5 11.57 14.53 17.26
CA THR A 5 12.02 13.17 17.04
C THR A 5 10.88 12.19 17.37
N PRO A 6 10.58 11.25 16.46
CA PRO A 6 9.45 10.35 16.66
C PRO A 6 9.74 9.48 17.87
N ASN A 7 8.78 9.43 18.80
CA ASN A 7 8.91 8.62 20.01
C ASN A 7 8.83 7.13 19.61
N VAL A 8 9.32 6.24 20.47
CA VAL A 8 9.24 4.79 20.25
C VAL A 8 7.79 4.34 20.01
N LYS A 9 6.82 4.93 20.72
CA LYS A 9 5.38 4.69 20.51
C LYS A 9 4.92 5.09 19.09
N ASP A 10 5.41 6.22 18.59
CA ASP A 10 5.09 6.73 17.24
C ASP A 10 5.68 5.79 16.17
N ARG A 11 6.91 5.33 16.36
CA ARG A 11 7.62 4.40 15.45
C ARG A 11 6.95 3.03 15.40
N ILE A 12 6.61 2.46 16.56
CA ILE A 12 5.93 1.16 16.64
C ILE A 12 4.51 1.27 16.11
N GLY A 13 3.75 2.30 16.50
CA GLY A 13 2.38 2.51 16.04
C GLY A 13 2.29 2.66 14.52
N THR A 14 3.20 3.43 13.92
CA THR A 14 3.28 3.57 12.46
C THR A 14 3.75 2.28 11.78
N GLY A 15 4.63 1.49 12.39
CA GLY A 15 4.97 0.14 11.92
C GLY A 15 3.77 -0.81 11.87
N ILE A 16 2.97 -0.83 12.93
CA ILE A 16 1.71 -1.61 12.99
C ILE A 16 0.72 -1.13 11.91
N ALA A 17 0.70 0.17 11.61
CA ALA A 17 -0.12 0.70 10.51
C ALA A 17 0.23 0.05 9.17
N TYR A 18 1.51 -0.15 8.84
CA TYR A 18 1.90 -0.86 7.62
C TYR A 18 1.57 -2.35 7.65
N MET A 19 1.81 -3.03 8.78
CA MET A 19 1.52 -4.47 8.91
C MET A 19 0.02 -4.78 8.81
N THR A 20 -0.83 -3.85 9.21
CA THR A 20 -2.30 -3.97 9.13
C THR A 20 -2.86 -3.37 7.84
N PHE A 21 -2.02 -3.11 6.83
CA PHE A 21 -2.42 -2.51 5.55
C PHE A 21 -3.21 -1.20 5.73
N GLY A 22 -2.84 -0.41 6.74
CA GLY A 22 -3.39 0.90 7.04
C GLY A 22 -4.62 0.92 7.94
N ILE A 23 -5.20 -0.23 8.31
CA ILE A 23 -6.36 -0.27 9.22
C ILE A 23 -6.02 0.37 10.56
N TRP A 24 -4.87 0.02 11.14
CA TRP A 24 -4.41 0.64 12.38
C TRP A 24 -4.10 2.13 12.20
N GLY A 25 -3.54 2.51 11.05
CA GLY A 25 -3.31 3.92 10.72
C GLY A 25 -4.60 4.74 10.70
N LEU A 26 -5.68 4.15 10.19
CA LEU A 26 -7.00 4.79 10.15
C LEU A 26 -7.60 4.93 11.56
N ILE A 27 -7.53 3.89 12.39
CA ILE A 27 -7.94 3.94 13.80
C ILE A 27 -7.16 5.03 14.54
N TRP A 28 -5.85 5.06 14.35
CA TRP A 28 -4.96 6.02 15.01
C TRP A 28 -5.32 7.46 14.63
N LEU A 29 -5.59 7.72 13.34
CA LEU A 29 -6.05 9.03 12.86
C LEU A 29 -7.41 9.43 13.45
N LEU A 30 -8.37 8.50 13.57
CA LEU A 30 -9.68 8.78 14.16
C LEU A 30 -9.59 9.18 15.64
N ILE A 31 -8.74 8.49 16.42
CA ILE A 31 -8.53 8.79 17.85
C ILE A 31 -7.90 10.18 18.04
N SER A 32 -7.03 10.60 17.13
CA SER A 32 -6.33 11.90 17.21
C SER A 32 -7.15 13.13 16.82
N ARG A 33 -8.41 12.95 16.45
CA ARG A 33 -9.30 14.07 16.14
C ARG A 33 -9.59 14.94 17.39
N THR A 34 -9.39 14.38 18.58
CA THR A 34 -9.55 15.09 19.85
C THR A 34 -8.35 16.02 20.11
N PRO A 35 -8.56 17.27 20.55
CA PRO A 35 -7.48 18.25 20.81
C PRO A 35 -6.39 17.75 21.77
N ALA A 36 -6.73 16.81 22.65
CA ALA A 36 -5.81 16.18 23.61
C ALA A 36 -4.76 15.26 22.95
N HIS A 37 -4.92 14.92 21.67
CA HIS A 37 -4.12 13.90 20.97
C HIS A 37 -3.57 14.41 19.64
N PHE A 38 -3.06 15.65 19.61
CA PHE A 38 -2.43 16.21 18.41
C PHE A 38 -1.29 15.31 17.92
N GLN A 39 -1.43 14.78 16.70
CA GLN A 39 -0.42 13.92 16.11
C GLN A 39 0.71 14.70 15.46
N LYS A 40 1.93 14.20 15.65
CA LYS A 40 3.11 14.66 14.92
C LYS A 40 2.96 14.36 13.42
N ASP A 41 3.54 15.20 12.59
CA ASP A 41 3.51 15.06 11.12
C ASP A 41 4.10 13.71 10.66
N PHE A 42 5.09 13.18 11.39
CA PHE A 42 5.65 11.85 11.17
C PHE A 42 4.58 10.75 11.21
N VAL A 43 3.74 10.78 12.25
CA VAL A 43 2.70 9.76 12.45
C VAL A 43 1.64 9.88 11.36
N LYS A 44 1.18 11.10 11.10
CA LYS A 44 0.19 11.36 10.05
C LYS A 44 0.69 10.87 8.69
N PHE A 45 1.93 11.18 8.34
CA PHE A 45 2.56 10.75 7.09
C PHE A 45 2.53 9.23 6.93
N HIS A 46 3.05 8.49 7.90
CA HIS A 46 3.11 7.04 7.79
C HIS A 46 1.72 6.38 7.89
N CYS A 47 0.79 6.94 8.66
CA CYS A 47 -0.60 6.47 8.69
C CYS A 47 -1.28 6.64 7.32
N PHE A 48 -1.25 7.84 6.72
CA PHE A 48 -1.81 8.06 5.39
C PHE A 48 -1.12 7.21 4.32
N GLN A 49 0.22 7.12 4.36
CA GLN A 49 0.97 6.30 3.42
C GLN A 49 0.60 4.81 3.55
N SER A 50 0.45 4.29 4.78
CA SER A 50 0.07 2.89 5.01
C SER A 50 -1.34 2.57 4.50
N ILE A 51 -2.30 3.47 4.68
CA ILE A 51 -3.66 3.34 4.13
C ILE A 51 -3.61 3.31 2.61
N PHE A 52 -2.89 4.25 2.00
CA PHE A 52 -2.78 4.33 0.56
C PHE A 52 -2.12 3.09 -0.04
N ILE A 53 -1.02 2.62 0.53
CA ILE A 53 -0.35 1.38 0.09
C ILE A 53 -1.25 0.16 0.30
N GLY A 54 -1.98 0.09 1.42
CA GLY A 54 -2.94 -0.99 1.68
C GLY A 54 -4.03 -1.05 0.61
N ILE A 55 -4.60 0.11 0.25
CA ILE A 55 -5.57 0.21 -0.85
C ILE A 55 -4.94 -0.29 -2.16
N LEU A 56 -3.76 0.21 -2.54
CA LEU A 56 -3.11 -0.24 -3.78
C LEU A 56 -2.84 -1.76 -3.77
N TYR A 57 -2.38 -2.29 -2.65
CA TYR A 57 -2.06 -3.71 -2.49
C TYR A 57 -3.30 -4.60 -2.68
N VAL A 58 -4.48 -4.16 -2.23
CA VAL A 58 -5.73 -4.92 -2.37
C VAL A 58 -6.36 -4.72 -3.75
N PHE A 59 -6.45 -3.47 -4.23
CA PHE A 59 -7.24 -3.13 -5.42
C PHE A 59 -6.51 -3.39 -6.74
N ILE A 60 -5.18 -3.21 -6.82
CA ILE A 60 -4.43 -3.43 -8.07
C ILE A 60 -4.52 -4.90 -8.53
N PRO A 61 -4.22 -5.92 -7.71
CA PRO A 61 -4.30 -7.31 -8.16
C PRO A 61 -5.72 -7.75 -8.50
N GLN A 62 -6.73 -7.26 -7.77
CA GLN A 62 -8.14 -7.53 -8.07
C GLN A 62 -8.55 -6.92 -9.42
N GLY A 63 -8.23 -5.64 -9.65
CA GLY A 63 -8.52 -4.97 -10.91
C GLY A 63 -7.84 -5.66 -12.11
N LEU A 64 -6.57 -6.05 -11.94
CA LEU A 64 -5.85 -6.82 -12.95
C LEU A 64 -6.51 -8.18 -13.22
N SER A 65 -6.93 -8.88 -12.17
CA SER A 65 -7.61 -10.18 -12.28
C SER A 65 -8.91 -10.07 -13.07
N ILE A 66 -9.72 -9.06 -12.79
CA ILE A 66 -10.98 -8.81 -13.51
C ILE A 66 -10.68 -8.51 -14.98
N PHE A 67 -9.75 -7.60 -15.24
CA PHE A 67 -9.37 -7.23 -16.61
C PHE A 67 -8.88 -8.42 -17.43
N ILE A 68 -7.96 -9.22 -16.88
CA ILE A 68 -7.45 -10.40 -17.58
C ILE A 68 -8.53 -11.46 -17.77
N SER A 69 -9.38 -11.68 -16.77
CA SER A 69 -10.48 -12.65 -16.89
C SER A 69 -11.43 -12.27 -18.03
N LEU A 70 -11.73 -10.98 -18.19
CA LEU A 70 -12.52 -10.49 -19.32
C LEU A 70 -11.83 -10.76 -20.66
N LEU A 71 -10.53 -10.49 -20.76
CA LEU A 71 -9.78 -10.79 -22.00
C LEU A 71 -9.83 -12.28 -22.34
N VAL A 72 -9.59 -13.16 -21.37
CA VAL A 72 -9.62 -14.61 -21.57
C VAL A 72 -11.00 -15.06 -22.05
N GLN A 73 -12.09 -14.53 -21.48
CA GLN A 73 -13.44 -14.84 -21.91
C GLN A 73 -13.72 -14.37 -23.34
N ILE A 74 -13.26 -13.17 -23.71
CA ILE A 74 -13.41 -12.66 -25.09
C ILE A 74 -12.67 -13.57 -26.08
N PHE A 75 -11.44 -13.97 -25.78
CA PHE A 75 -10.68 -14.87 -26.65
C PHE A 75 -11.34 -16.24 -26.76
N ALA A 76 -11.92 -16.77 -25.68
CA ALA A 76 -12.59 -18.07 -25.66
C ALA A 76 -13.82 -18.16 -26.60
N LEU A 77 -14.40 -17.02 -27.00
CA LEU A 77 -15.49 -17.00 -27.99
C LEU A 77 -15.01 -17.28 -29.42
N ILE A 78 -13.71 -17.16 -29.69
CA ILE A 78 -13.12 -17.37 -31.01
C ILE A 78 -12.54 -18.78 -31.08
N PRO A 79 -13.00 -19.66 -32.00
CA PRO A 79 -12.42 -20.99 -32.18
C PRO A 79 -10.92 -20.91 -32.55
N GLY A 80 -10.09 -21.73 -31.90
CA GLY A 80 -8.65 -21.82 -32.20
C GLY A 80 -7.72 -20.92 -31.37
N THR A 81 -8.26 -20.05 -30.51
CA THR A 81 -7.46 -19.13 -29.66
C THR A 81 -7.09 -19.72 -28.29
N GLY A 82 -7.39 -20.99 -28.02
CA GLY A 82 -7.19 -21.62 -26.71
C GLY A 82 -5.75 -21.52 -26.20
N ILE A 83 -4.75 -21.59 -27.09
CA ILE A 83 -3.32 -21.42 -26.75
C ILE A 83 -3.04 -19.99 -26.26
N ILE A 84 -3.65 -18.98 -26.90
CA ILE A 84 -3.51 -17.56 -26.52
C ILE A 84 -4.14 -17.34 -25.14
N ALA A 85 -5.34 -17.88 -24.91
CA ALA A 85 -6.01 -17.80 -23.61
C ALA A 85 -5.18 -18.47 -22.48
N GLN A 86 -4.55 -19.62 -22.75
CA GLN A 86 -3.64 -20.26 -21.79
C GLN A 86 -2.38 -19.40 -21.53
N GLY A 87 -1.78 -18.83 -22.58
CA GLY A 87 -0.63 -17.93 -22.44
C GLY A 87 -0.94 -16.71 -21.57
N ILE A 88 -2.11 -16.08 -21.77
CA ILE A 88 -2.59 -14.96 -20.95
C ILE A 88 -2.74 -15.36 -19.48
N ASN A 89 -3.31 -16.54 -19.19
CA ASN A 89 -3.46 -17.03 -17.82
C ASN A 89 -2.11 -17.29 -17.12
N ILE A 90 -1.11 -17.82 -17.84
CA ILE A 90 0.23 -18.02 -17.30
C ILE A 90 0.87 -16.67 -16.96
N ILE A 91 0.78 -15.69 -17.86
CA ILE A 91 1.28 -14.33 -17.62
C ILE A 91 0.58 -13.72 -16.39
N HIS A 92 -0.74 -13.89 -16.29
CA HIS A 92 -1.51 -13.41 -15.15
C HIS A 92 -1.03 -13.99 -13.82
N MET A 93 -0.79 -15.30 -13.78
CA MET A 93 -0.29 -15.99 -12.59
C MET A 93 1.06 -15.44 -12.14
N VAL A 94 1.98 -15.22 -13.09
CA VAL A 94 3.30 -14.64 -12.81
C VAL A 94 3.17 -13.20 -12.30
N LEU A 95 2.32 -12.38 -12.94
CA LEU A 95 2.08 -11.00 -12.50
C LEU A 95 1.48 -10.93 -11.09
N GLN A 96 0.54 -11.83 -10.74
CA GLN A 96 -0.03 -11.91 -9.40
C GLN A 96 1.06 -12.19 -8.34
N GLN A 97 1.98 -13.13 -8.63
CA GLN A 97 3.08 -13.43 -7.72
C GLN A 97 4.04 -12.24 -7.56
N ILE A 98 4.38 -11.56 -8.67
CA ILE A 98 5.24 -10.37 -8.64
C ILE A 98 4.59 -9.27 -7.79
N VAL A 99 3.29 -9.00 -7.96
CA VAL A 99 2.58 -7.98 -7.19
C VAL A 99 2.50 -8.36 -5.72
N TYR A 100 2.23 -9.63 -5.40
CA TYR A 100 2.16 -10.12 -4.03
C TYR A 100 3.50 -9.98 -3.30
N TYR A 101 4.57 -10.58 -3.82
CA TYR A 101 5.89 -10.53 -3.19
C TYR A 101 6.50 -9.14 -3.23
N GLY A 102 6.32 -8.40 -4.33
CA GLY A 102 6.78 -7.01 -4.46
C GLY A 102 6.08 -6.07 -3.47
N GLY A 103 4.76 -6.23 -3.29
CA GLY A 103 4.00 -5.49 -2.29
C GLY A 103 4.42 -5.81 -0.86
N LEU A 104 4.63 -7.09 -0.55
CA LEU A 104 5.12 -7.53 0.76
C LEU A 104 6.51 -6.95 1.06
N PHE A 105 7.43 -7.01 0.08
CA PHE A 105 8.75 -6.39 0.20
C PHE A 105 8.66 -4.88 0.46
N LEU A 106 7.78 -4.18 -0.26
CA LEU A 106 7.54 -2.75 -0.09
C LEU A 106 6.99 -2.40 1.32
N ILE A 107 6.13 -3.25 1.88
CA ILE A 107 5.63 -3.11 3.26
C ILE A 107 6.75 -3.30 4.27
N ILE A 108 7.57 -4.35 4.13
CA ILE A 108 8.73 -4.58 5.00
C ILE A 108 9.69 -3.39 4.94
N TYR A 109 9.97 -2.88 3.73
CA TYR A 109 10.76 -1.67 3.54
C TYR A 109 10.18 -0.49 4.34
N CYS A 110 8.86 -0.27 4.27
CA CYS A 110 8.20 0.78 5.04
C CYS A 110 8.32 0.60 6.55
N VAL A 111 8.12 -0.62 7.04
CA VAL A 111 8.25 -0.96 8.47
C VAL A 111 9.68 -0.71 8.96
N VAL A 112 10.70 -1.12 8.20
CA VAL A 112 12.10 -0.91 8.60
C VAL A 112 12.42 0.58 8.67
N PHE A 113 12.00 1.38 7.70
CA PHE A 113 12.32 2.82 7.69
C PHE A 113 11.53 3.60 8.75
N CYS A 114 10.25 3.30 8.97
CA CYS A 114 9.49 3.96 10.03
C CYS A 114 9.97 3.56 11.42
N THR A 115 10.39 2.29 11.60
CA THR A 115 10.99 1.84 12.86
C THR A 115 12.36 2.45 13.08
N MET A 116 13.08 2.95 12.06
CA MET A 116 14.27 3.80 12.22
C MET A 116 13.94 5.29 12.50
N GLY A 117 12.66 5.67 12.50
CA GLY A 117 12.21 7.04 12.66
C GLY A 117 12.45 7.91 11.42
N LYS A 118 12.66 7.29 10.25
CA LYS A 118 12.88 7.99 8.98
C LYS A 118 11.61 7.96 8.13
N TYR A 119 11.36 9.06 7.41
CA TYR A 119 10.31 9.10 6.40
C TYR A 119 10.64 8.16 5.24
N THR A 120 9.73 7.28 4.90
CA THR A 120 9.84 6.45 3.69
C THR A 120 9.62 7.30 2.45
N ASN A 121 10.54 7.19 1.49
CA ASN A 121 10.39 7.85 0.20
C ASN A 121 10.06 6.82 -0.88
N ILE A 122 8.76 6.65 -1.13
CA ILE A 122 8.25 5.95 -2.30
C ILE A 122 7.93 7.03 -3.34
N PRO A 123 8.55 7.00 -4.53
CA PRO A 123 8.25 7.93 -5.60
C PRO A 123 6.74 8.00 -5.84
N TRP A 124 6.22 9.19 -6.12
CA TRP A 124 4.78 9.50 -6.25
C TRP A 124 3.96 9.41 -4.95
N VAL A 125 4.01 8.30 -4.21
CA VAL A 125 3.21 8.14 -2.97
C VAL A 125 3.63 9.16 -1.92
N SER A 126 4.93 9.27 -1.63
CA SER A 126 5.42 10.22 -0.62
C SER A 126 5.20 11.68 -1.04
N GLN A 127 5.21 11.98 -2.34
CA GLN A 127 4.89 13.31 -2.85
C GLN A 127 3.42 13.65 -2.65
N LEU A 128 2.51 12.71 -2.90
CA LEU A 128 1.08 12.86 -2.63
C LEU A 128 0.84 13.12 -1.14
N MET A 129 1.47 12.34 -0.25
CA MET A 129 1.33 12.53 1.21
C MET A 129 1.85 13.91 1.65
N ASN A 130 3.00 14.33 1.14
CA ASN A 130 3.56 15.65 1.44
C ASN A 130 2.67 16.80 0.96
N ARG A 131 1.88 16.61 -0.11
CA ARG A 131 0.89 17.60 -0.56
C ARG A 131 -0.36 17.62 0.33
N MET A 132 -0.75 16.50 0.92
CA MET A 132 -1.92 16.42 1.81
C MET A 132 -1.65 16.92 3.24
N LEU A 133 -0.38 16.91 3.67
CA LEU A 133 0.03 17.35 5.01
C LEU A 133 0.46 18.82 5.09
N ARG A 134 0.62 19.48 3.94
CA ARG A 134 0.84 20.93 3.83
C ARG A 134 -0.51 21.63 3.73
#